data_AF-A0A2N2R0E9-F1
#
_entry.id   AF-A0A2N2R0E9-F1
#
_cell.length_a   1.000
_cell.length_b   1.000
_cell.length_c   1.000
_cell.angle_alpha   90.00
_cell.angle_beta   90.00
_cell.angle_gamma   90.00
#
_symmetry.space_group_name_H-M   'P 1'
#
loop_
_entity.id
_entity.type
_entity.pdbx_description
1 polymer ?
#
loop_
_entity_poly.entity_id
_entity_poly.type
_entity_poly.pdbx_seq_one_letter_code
_entity_poly.pdbx_strand_id
1 'polypeptide(L)'
;MHSDEIPQRAETLQVLRLISDRAPILMLGCNDNGYGERWTLSGQEVQPAIAQFLMNSGFIAEAGETELGAVQLALTEKGREFRDRGLAWWAELSFFEKLKVTVFG
;
A
#
# COMPACT_ATOMS: atom_id res chain seq x y z
N MET A 1 -23.11 0.77 -4.03
CA MET A 1 -22.41 0.69 -2.73
C MET A 1 -21.45 -0.48 -2.81
N HIS A 2 -20.17 -0.25 -3.14
CA HIS A 2 -19.15 -1.25 -2.84
C HIS A 2 -18.71 -0.94 -1.42
N SER A 3 -18.99 -1.85 -0.49
CA SER A 3 -18.33 -1.83 0.81
C SER A 3 -16.87 -2.12 0.50
N ASP A 4 -16.04 -1.09 0.37
CA ASP A 4 -14.60 -1.23 0.18
C ASP A 4 -14.00 -1.81 1.47
N GLU A 5 -14.19 -3.12 1.67
CA GLU A 5 -13.45 -3.86 2.67
C GLU A 5 -11.97 -3.78 2.29
N ILE A 6 -11.18 -3.15 3.16
CA ILE A 6 -9.74 -3.03 2.99
C ILE A 6 -9.18 -4.45 2.76
N PRO A 7 -8.58 -4.73 1.58
CA PRO A 7 -8.07 -6.05 1.28
C PRO A 7 -6.91 -6.39 2.21
N GLN A 8 -6.90 -7.60 2.78
CA GLN A 8 -5.82 -8.11 3.63
C GLN A 8 -5.32 -7.04 4.63
N ARG A 9 -6.14 -6.68 5.62
CA ARG A 9 -5.94 -5.46 6.43
C ARG A 9 -4.57 -5.41 7.09
N ALA A 10 -4.09 -6.56 7.56
CA ALA A 10 -2.76 -6.69 8.14
C ALA A 10 -1.65 -6.30 7.15
N GLU A 11 -1.72 -6.78 5.91
CA GLU A 11 -0.73 -6.49 4.88
C GLU A 11 -0.85 -5.06 4.35
N THR A 12 -2.08 -4.57 4.16
CA THR A 12 -2.30 -3.15 3.84
C THR A 12 -1.69 -2.23 4.90
N LEU A 13 -1.81 -2.57 6.20
CA LEU A 13 -1.14 -1.84 7.27
C LEU A 13 0.38 -1.95 7.22
N GLN A 14 0.94 -3.12 6.88
CA GLN A 14 2.38 -3.27 6.71
C GLN A 14 2.91 -2.40 5.58
N VAL A 15 2.21 -2.40 4.44
CA VAL A 15 2.50 -1.52 3.31
C VAL A 15 2.45 -0.06 3.76
N LEU A 16 1.36 0.40 4.39
CA LEU A 16 1.24 1.77 4.89
C LEU A 16 2.32 2.17 5.90
N ARG A 17 2.76 1.23 6.75
CA ARG A 17 3.84 1.46 7.73
C ARG A 17 5.20 1.63 7.06
N LEU A 18 5.42 0.93 5.94
CA LEU A 18 6.68 0.97 5.20
C LEU A 18 6.75 2.13 4.21
N ILE A 19 5.61 2.62 3.71
CA ILE A 19 5.58 3.79 2.85
C ILE A 19 5.97 5.04 3.65
N SER A 20 6.96 5.75 3.13
CA SER A 20 7.41 7.03 3.65
C SER A 20 7.88 7.91 2.49
N ASP A 21 8.13 9.19 2.75
CA ASP A 21 8.63 10.12 1.74
C ASP A 21 9.98 9.68 1.14
N ARG A 22 10.72 8.80 1.83
CA ARG A 22 11.99 8.21 1.37
C ARG A 22 11.84 6.79 0.79
N ALA A 23 10.65 6.21 0.88
CA ALA A 23 10.33 4.89 0.39
C ALA A 23 8.92 4.91 -0.25
N PRO A 24 8.77 5.53 -1.44
CA PRO A 24 7.51 5.47 -2.18
C PRO A 24 7.27 4.05 -2.71
N ILE A 25 6.01 3.75 -3.07
CA ILE A 25 5.73 2.58 -3.89
C ILE A 25 6.25 2.86 -5.29
N LEU A 26 6.98 1.91 -5.87
CA LEU A 26 7.39 1.96 -7.26
C LEU A 26 6.48 1.03 -8.07
N MET A 27 5.81 1.61 -9.06
CA MET A 27 5.12 0.87 -10.09
C MET A 27 6.08 0.67 -11.26
N LEU A 28 6.53 -0.58 -11.43
CA LEU A 28 7.36 -0.97 -12.55
C LEU A 28 6.43 -1.21 -13.74
N GLY A 29 6.48 -0.32 -14.72
CA GLY A 29 5.69 -0.41 -15.94
C GLY A 29 5.96 -1.72 -16.67
N CYS A 30 4.91 -2.27 -17.27
CA CYS A 30 5.00 -3.39 -18.21
C CYS A 30 5.88 -2.95 -19.38
N ASN A 31 7.16 -3.32 -19.36
CA ASN A 31 7.87 -3.55 -20.60
C ASN A 31 7.21 -4.76 -21.27
N ASP A 32 7.10 -4.78 -22.61
CA ASP A 32 6.34 -5.68 -23.49
C ASP A 32 6.56 -7.21 -23.33
N ASN A 33 7.13 -7.64 -22.21
CA ASN A 33 7.57 -8.98 -21.86
C ASN A 33 6.47 -9.84 -21.21
N GLY A 34 5.25 -9.32 -21.03
CA GLY A 34 4.10 -10.09 -20.54
C GLY A 34 4.07 -10.37 -19.03
N TYR A 35 4.89 -9.68 -18.23
CA TYR A 35 4.75 -9.66 -16.77
C TYR A 35 3.86 -8.48 -16.39
N GLY A 36 2.77 -8.72 -15.65
CA GLY A 36 1.84 -7.67 -15.22
C GLY A 36 2.52 -6.55 -14.41
N GLU A 37 1.82 -5.44 -14.22
CA GLU A 37 2.30 -4.29 -13.43
C GLU A 37 2.83 -4.76 -12.07
N ARG A 38 4.14 -4.63 -11.86
CA ARG A 38 4.77 -5.05 -10.60
C ARG A 38 4.89 -3.84 -9.69
N TRP A 39 4.31 -3.96 -8.51
CA TRP A 39 4.32 -2.94 -7.49
C TRP A 39 5.37 -3.33 -6.46
N THR A 40 6.28 -2.43 -6.15
CA THR A 40 7.34 -2.72 -5.17
C THR A 40 7.45 -1.61 -4.14
N LEU A 41 7.75 -1.98 -2.90
CA LEU A 41 7.99 -1.07 -1.80
C LEU A 41 9.28 -1.50 -1.11
N SER A 42 10.30 -0.64 -1.10
CA SER A 42 11.64 -0.97 -0.58
C SER A 42 12.20 -2.29 -1.16
N GLY A 43 11.91 -2.59 -2.42
CA GLY A 43 12.34 -3.82 -3.11
C GLY A 43 11.53 -5.08 -2.77
N GLN A 44 10.46 -4.99 -1.98
CA GLN A 44 9.51 -6.08 -1.75
C GLN A 44 8.30 -5.93 -2.66
N GLU A 45 7.80 -7.03 -3.23
CA GLU A 45 6.60 -7.00 -4.06
C GLU A 45 5.35 -6.73 -3.20
N VAL A 46 4.54 -5.77 -3.62
CA VAL A 46 3.24 -5.44 -3.02
C VAL A 46 2.16 -6.07 -3.88
N GLN A 47 1.19 -6.73 -3.24
CA GLN A 47 0.09 -7.33 -3.97
C GLN A 47 -0.67 -6.27 -4.80
N PRO A 48 -0.91 -6.50 -6.11
CA PRO A 48 -1.58 -5.53 -6.97
C PRO A 48 -2.94 -5.06 -6.43
N ALA A 49 -3.70 -5.94 -5.78
CA ALA A 49 -4.99 -5.58 -5.18
C ALA A 49 -4.86 -4.49 -4.09
N ILE A 50 -3.83 -4.55 -3.26
CA ILE A 50 -3.57 -3.54 -2.21
C ILE A 50 -3.14 -2.24 -2.86
N ALA A 51 -2.20 -2.29 -3.81
CA ALA A 51 -1.70 -1.09 -4.46
C ALA A 51 -2.80 -0.36 -5.26
N GLN A 52 -3.61 -1.11 -6.01
CA GLN A 52 -4.78 -0.57 -6.72
C GLN A 52 -5.82 -0.01 -5.75
N PHE A 53 -6.09 -0.69 -4.61
CA PHE A 53 -6.97 -0.14 -3.58
C PHE A 53 -6.47 1.21 -3.06
N LEU A 54 -5.18 1.31 -2.72
CA LEU A 54 -4.57 2.55 -2.24
C LEU A 54 -4.61 3.66 -3.29
N MET A 55 -4.37 3.33 -4.57
CA MET A 55 -4.40 4.29 -5.67
C MET A 55 -5.83 4.75 -5.99
N ASN A 56 -6.77 3.81 -6.20
CA ASN A 56 -8.17 4.10 -6.51
C ASN A 56 -8.87 4.86 -5.38
N SER A 57 -8.48 4.60 -4.13
CA SER A 57 -8.98 5.33 -2.96
C SER A 57 -8.34 6.73 -2.80
N GLY A 58 -7.33 7.06 -3.60
CA GLY A 58 -6.59 8.32 -3.53
C GLY A 58 -5.68 8.45 -2.31
N PHE A 59 -5.27 7.33 -1.70
CA PHE A 59 -4.31 7.31 -0.59
C PHE A 59 -2.86 7.45 -1.08
N ILE A 60 -2.58 6.94 -2.28
CA ILE A 60 -1.31 7.17 -2.98
C ILE A 60 -1.58 7.85 -4.32
N ALA A 61 -0.63 8.66 -4.77
CA ALA A 61 -0.66 9.33 -6.06
C ALA A 61 0.73 9.40 -6.67
N GLU A 62 0.79 9.59 -7.99
CA GLU A 62 2.02 9.79 -8.72
C GLU A 62 2.77 11.03 -8.21
N ALA A 63 4.03 10.83 -7.86
CA ALA A 63 4.95 11.86 -7.36
C ALA A 63 6.11 12.13 -8.32
N GLY A 64 6.33 11.24 -9.30
CA GLY A 64 7.36 11.38 -10.32
C GLY A 64 7.76 10.03 -10.90
N GLU A 65 8.85 10.03 -11.65
CA GLU A 65 9.40 8.84 -12.32
C GLU A 65 10.88 8.69 -11.92
N THR A 66 11.34 7.46 -11.76
CA THR A 66 12.77 7.17 -11.56
C THR A 66 13.53 7.24 -12.89
N GLU A 67 14.85 7.39 -12.83
CA GLU A 67 15.72 7.34 -14.02
C GLU A 67 15.62 6.02 -14.81
N LEU A 68 15.09 4.96 -14.18
CA LEU A 68 14.88 3.65 -14.77
C LEU A 68 13.45 3.45 -15.31
N GLY A 69 12.63 4.50 -15.37
CA GLY A 69 11.28 4.46 -15.93
C GLY A 69 10.20 3.91 -14.99
N ALA A 70 10.52 3.70 -13.71
CA ALA A 70 9.52 3.30 -12.71
C ALA A 70 8.75 4.52 -12.20
N VAL A 71 7.42 4.42 -12.14
CA VAL A 71 6.56 5.47 -11.58
C VAL A 71 6.61 5.41 -10.06
N GLN A 72 6.87 6.55 -9.43
CA GLN A 72 6.89 6.71 -7.99
C GLN A 72 5.53 7.15 -7.49
N LEU A 73 5.00 6.43 -6.52
CA LEU A 73 3.72 6.69 -5.88
C LEU A 73 3.94 7.00 -4.40
N ALA A 74 3.63 8.24 -4.02
CA ALA A 74 3.79 8.73 -2.66
C ALA A 74 2.44 8.85 -1.95
N LEU A 75 2.47 8.93 -0.61
CA LEU A 75 1.27 9.18 0.17
C LEU A 75 0.72 10.58 -0.11
N THR A 76 -0.57 10.63 -0.39
CA THR A 76 -1.33 11.87 -0.36
C THR A 76 -1.59 12.29 1.09
N GLU A 77 -2.14 13.50 1.30
CA GLU A 77 -2.59 13.91 2.64
C GLU A 77 -3.62 12.94 3.21
N LYS A 78 -4.59 12.53 2.38
CA LYS A 78 -5.60 11.52 2.72
C LYS A 78 -4.95 10.18 3.09
N GLY A 79 -3.91 9.78 2.37
CA GLY A 79 -3.13 8.58 2.67
C GLY A 79 -2.39 8.65 4.00
N ARG A 80 -1.81 9.81 4.34
CA ARG A 80 -1.16 10.04 5.64
C ARG A 80 -2.16 9.91 6.78
N GLU A 81 -3.32 10.56 6.68
CA GLU A 81 -4.39 10.40 7.68
C GLU A 81 -4.87 8.96 7.82
N PHE A 82 -5.02 8.25 6.69
CA PHE A 82 -5.43 6.85 6.69
C PHE A 82 -4.41 5.94 7.37
N ARG A 83 -3.11 6.15 7.09
CA ARG A 83 -2.01 5.46 7.77
C ARG A 83 -2.06 5.72 9.26
N ASP A 84 -2.16 6.98 9.68
CA ASP A 84 -2.09 7.35 11.09
C ASP A 84 -3.28 6.77 11.87
N ARG A 85 -4.49 6.79 11.29
CA ARG A 85 -5.66 6.09 11.84
C ARG A 85 -5.46 4.57 11.90
N GLY A 86 -4.90 3.98 10.84
CA GLY A 86 -4.64 2.54 10.78
C GLY A 86 -3.62 2.08 11.83
N LEU A 87 -2.56 2.87 12.05
CA LEU A 87 -1.56 2.60 13.07
C LEU A 87 -2.12 2.79 14.48
N ALA A 88 -2.95 3.81 14.71
CA ALA A 88 -3.65 4.02 15.98
C ALA A 88 -4.59 2.84 16.29
N TRP A 89 -5.43 2.46 15.33
CA TRP A 89 -6.30 1.28 15.45
C TRP A 89 -5.48 0.02 15.78
N TRP A 90 -4.39 -0.23 15.06
CA TRP A 90 -3.54 -1.38 15.34
C TRP A 90 -2.92 -1.32 16.75
N ALA A 91 -2.55 -0.14 17.23
CA ALA A 91 -2.01 0.03 18.58
C ALA A 91 -3.04 -0.31 19.66
N GLU A 92 -4.32 0.02 19.43
CA GLU A 92 -5.44 -0.24 20.34
C GLU A 92 -5.82 -1.73 20.43
N LEU A 93 -5.51 -2.53 19.40
CA LEU A 93 -5.82 -3.96 19.39
C LEU A 93 -5.04 -4.74 20.47
N SER A 94 -5.74 -5.63 21.17
CA SER A 94 -5.13 -6.64 22.03
C SER A 94 -4.32 -7.67 21.22
N PHE A 95 -3.46 -8.44 21.90
CA PHE A 95 -2.66 -9.47 21.27
C PHE A 95 -3.51 -10.49 20.47
N PHE A 96 -4.66 -10.90 21.02
CA PHE A 96 -5.57 -11.85 20.34
C PHE A 96 -6.23 -11.26 19.10
N GLU A 97 -6.58 -9.97 19.12
CA GLU A 97 -7.16 -9.28 17.96
C GLU A 97 -6.13 -9.08 16.86
N LYS A 98 -4.88 -8.71 17.22
CA LYS A 98 -3.76 -8.65 16.28
C LYS A 98 -3.50 -10.00 15.62
N LEU A 99 -3.52 -11.08 16.40
CA LEU A 99 -3.38 -12.44 15.88
C LEU A 99 -4.53 -12.80 14.93
N LYS A 100 -5.77 -12.49 15.30
CA LYS A 100 -6.95 -12.76 14.46
C LYS A 100 -6.89 -12.02 13.13
N VAL A 101 -6.55 -10.73 13.13
CA VAL A 101 -6.42 -9.94 11.89
C VAL A 101 -5.27 -10.44 11.02
N THR A 102 -4.16 -10.85 11.62
CA THR A 102 -3.01 -11.41 10.87
C THR A 102 -3.37 -12.75 10.21
N VAL A 103 -4.14 -13.61 10.88
CA VAL A 103 -4.47 -14.96 10.40
C VAL A 103 -5.66 -14.95 9.43
N PHE A 104 -6.66 -14.10 9.65
CA PHE A 104 -7.92 -14.13 8.88
C PHE A 104 -8.10 -12.99 7.88
N GLY A 105 -7.21 -12.00 7.85
CA GLY A 105 -7.29 -10.85 6.94
C GLY A 105 -8.16 -9.71 7.45
#